data_AF-A0A7W2QAV5-F1
#
_entry.id   AF-A0A7W2QAV5-F1
#
_cell.length_a   1.000
_cell.length_b   1.000
_cell.length_c   1.000
_cell.angle_alpha   90.00
_cell.angle_beta   90.00
_cell.angle_gamma   90.00
#
_symmetry.space_group_name_H-M   'P 1'
#
loop_
_entity.id
_entity.type
_entity.pdbx_description
1 polymer ?
#
loop_
_entity_poly.entity_id
_entity_poly.type
_entity_poly.pdbx_seq_one_letter_code
_entity_poly.pdbx_strand_id
1 'polypeptide(L)'
;MRRFPTVFLSIVGCAFFSHVTQAAPSVAAKKSVSDIVERSGQNLGGLIECDRQDLRAEYLTSLRDALSVYPGVDPTKARALIRQIERQGEVIGRLGIKSIPSPTEEELERQRRVCEWQVGDAKRDIRTLDDFILQ
;
A
#
# COMPACT_ATOMS: atom_id res chain seq x y z
N MET A 1 61.74 -15.23 29.36
CA MET A 1 60.52 -14.45 29.65
C MET A 1 60.13 -13.64 28.42
N ARG A 2 58.92 -13.93 27.93
CA ARG A 2 58.06 -13.28 26.91
C ARG A 2 58.45 -11.90 26.39
N ARG A 3 58.46 -11.74 25.05
CA ARG A 3 57.88 -10.61 24.29
C ARG A 3 57.44 -11.11 22.90
N PHE A 4 56.14 -11.23 22.68
CA PHE A 4 55.52 -11.37 21.35
C PHE A 4 55.05 -9.98 20.92
N PRO A 5 55.30 -9.53 19.67
CA PRO A 5 54.73 -8.28 19.19
C PRO A 5 53.28 -8.51 18.72
N THR A 6 52.38 -7.74 19.32
CA THR A 6 51.01 -7.48 18.84
C THR A 6 51.05 -6.86 17.45
N VAL A 7 50.53 -7.57 16.45
CA VAL A 7 50.14 -6.99 15.17
C VAL A 7 48.63 -6.79 15.20
N PHE A 8 48.21 -5.56 15.42
CA PHE A 8 46.85 -5.09 15.13
C PHE A 8 46.73 -4.98 13.61
N LEU A 9 45.99 -5.92 12.99
CA LEU A 9 45.55 -5.77 11.61
C LEU A 9 44.22 -5.04 11.62
N SER A 10 44.25 -3.74 11.36
CA SER A 10 43.07 -2.90 11.17
C SER A 10 42.29 -3.37 9.93
N ILE A 11 41.08 -3.87 10.15
CA ILE A 11 40.08 -4.06 9.10
C ILE A 11 39.62 -2.66 8.69
N VAL A 12 40.23 -2.12 7.63
CA VAL A 12 39.76 -0.90 6.97
C VAL A 12 38.41 -1.23 6.33
N GLY A 13 37.35 -0.72 6.95
CA GLY A 13 36.00 -0.77 6.43
C GLY A 13 35.87 0.07 5.17
N CYS A 14 35.41 -0.55 4.08
CA CYS A 14 34.67 0.13 3.04
C CYS A 14 33.21 -0.28 3.18
N ALA A 15 32.51 0.34 4.12
CA ALA A 15 31.05 0.40 4.06
C ALA A 15 30.70 1.32 2.88
N PHE A 16 30.47 0.73 1.72
CA PHE A 16 29.78 1.40 0.61
C PHE A 16 28.33 1.63 1.05
N PHE A 17 28.10 2.64 1.89
CA PHE A 17 26.79 3.27 2.00
C PHE A 17 26.59 4.04 0.70
N SER A 18 26.13 3.34 -0.33
CA SER A 18 25.53 3.96 -1.49
C SER A 18 24.38 4.82 -0.97
N HIS A 19 24.62 6.11 -0.83
CA HIS A 19 23.57 7.09 -0.61
C HIS A 19 22.66 7.04 -1.83
N VAL A 20 21.61 6.21 -1.75
CA VAL A 20 20.45 6.38 -2.60
C VAL A 20 19.88 7.73 -2.17
N THR A 21 20.28 8.79 -2.88
CA THR A 21 19.69 10.13 -2.71
C THR A 21 18.29 10.05 -3.29
N GLN A 22 17.36 9.57 -2.47
CA GLN A 22 15.95 9.54 -2.79
C GLN A 22 15.46 10.99 -2.87
N ALA A 23 14.93 11.39 -4.04
CA ALA A 23 14.53 12.77 -4.24
C ALA A 23 13.31 13.07 -3.37
N ALA A 24 13.23 14.27 -2.81
CA ALA A 24 12.06 14.62 -2.02
C ALA A 24 10.79 14.54 -2.91
N PRO A 25 9.70 13.87 -2.46
CA PRO A 25 8.51 13.69 -3.29
C PRO A 25 7.89 15.03 -3.67
N SER A 26 7.45 15.14 -4.93
CA SER A 26 6.79 16.35 -5.44
C SER A 26 5.45 16.62 -4.74
N VAL A 27 5.00 17.87 -4.76
CA VAL A 27 3.67 18.25 -4.21
C VAL A 27 2.54 17.48 -4.90
N ALA A 28 2.65 17.27 -6.22
CA ALA A 28 1.68 16.49 -6.98
C ALA A 28 1.65 15.03 -6.52
N ALA A 29 2.82 14.41 -6.33
CA ALA A 29 2.92 13.03 -5.88
C ALA A 29 2.33 12.83 -4.46
N LYS A 30 2.61 13.78 -3.55
CA LYS A 30 1.99 13.80 -2.21
C LYS A 30 0.47 13.91 -2.28
N LYS A 31 -0.04 14.80 -3.14
CA LYS A 31 -1.48 14.96 -3.36
C LYS A 31 -2.11 13.66 -3.88
N SER A 32 -1.48 13.01 -4.86
CA SER A 32 -1.98 11.73 -5.39
C SER A 32 -2.09 10.66 -4.31
N VAL A 33 -1.09 10.51 -3.43
CA VAL A 33 -1.17 9.58 -2.30
C VAL A 33 -2.27 9.96 -1.33
N SER A 34 -2.43 11.25 -1.00
CA SER A 34 -3.52 11.73 -0.14
C SER A 34 -4.89 11.39 -0.71
N ASP A 35 -5.11 11.66 -2.00
CA ASP A 35 -6.36 11.38 -2.69
C ASP A 35 -6.63 9.84 -2.71
N ILE A 36 -5.59 9.00 -2.80
CA ILE A 36 -5.70 7.53 -2.72
C ILE A 36 -6.12 7.09 -1.32
N VAL A 37 -5.48 7.62 -0.28
CA VAL A 37 -5.79 7.32 1.12
C VAL A 37 -7.26 7.60 1.42
N GLU A 38 -7.79 8.72 0.93
CA GLU A 38 -9.20 9.12 1.14
C GLU A 38 -10.20 8.10 0.55
N ARG A 39 -9.89 7.52 -0.62
CA ARG A 39 -10.76 6.53 -1.29
C ARG A 39 -10.42 5.07 -0.99
N SER A 40 -9.33 4.80 -0.29
CA SER A 40 -8.80 3.43 -0.07
C SER A 40 -9.82 2.49 0.58
N GLY A 41 -10.64 2.98 1.52
CA GLY A 41 -11.68 2.16 2.14
C GLY A 41 -12.71 1.63 1.14
N GLN A 42 -13.12 2.46 0.17
CA GLN A 42 -14.05 2.06 -0.89
C GLN A 42 -13.41 1.08 -1.85
N ASN A 43 -12.16 1.34 -2.28
CA ASN A 43 -11.44 0.45 -3.18
C ASN A 43 -11.19 -0.93 -2.56
N LEU A 44 -10.81 -0.99 -1.28
CA LEU A 44 -10.69 -2.27 -0.58
C LEU A 44 -12.03 -3.00 -0.44
N GLY A 45 -13.11 -2.28 -0.16
CA GLY A 45 -14.45 -2.87 -0.11
C GLY A 45 -14.84 -3.49 -1.45
N GLY A 46 -14.59 -2.78 -2.54
CA GLY A 46 -14.78 -3.30 -3.90
C GLY A 46 -13.98 -4.56 -4.19
N LEU A 47 -12.68 -4.57 -3.84
CA LEU A 47 -11.84 -5.76 -4.02
C LEU A 47 -12.35 -6.98 -3.22
N ILE A 48 -12.90 -6.77 -2.02
CA ILE A 48 -13.52 -7.83 -1.21
C ILE A 48 -14.80 -8.34 -1.87
N GLU A 49 -15.67 -7.42 -2.31
CA GLU A 49 -16.91 -7.77 -3.01
C GLU A 49 -16.62 -8.61 -4.26
N CYS A 50 -15.58 -8.25 -5.00
CA CYS A 50 -15.16 -8.87 -6.26
C CYS A 50 -14.25 -10.09 -6.12
N ASP A 51 -14.04 -10.62 -4.91
CA ASP A 51 -13.17 -11.79 -4.63
C ASP A 51 -11.71 -11.63 -5.08
N ARG A 52 -11.20 -10.40 -5.08
CA ARG A 52 -9.81 -10.08 -5.46
C ARG A 52 -8.91 -9.95 -4.23
N GLN A 53 -8.82 -11.03 -3.46
CA GLN A 53 -7.98 -11.09 -2.26
C GLN A 53 -6.49 -10.92 -2.57
N ASP A 54 -6.07 -11.34 -3.77
CA ASP A 54 -4.73 -11.13 -4.31
C ASP A 54 -4.40 -9.63 -4.41
N LEU A 55 -5.25 -8.88 -5.11
CA LEU A 55 -5.07 -7.43 -5.28
C LEU A 55 -5.29 -6.66 -3.98
N ARG A 56 -6.18 -7.15 -3.09
CA ARG A 56 -6.38 -6.54 -1.77
C ARG A 56 -5.09 -6.55 -0.95
N ALA A 57 -4.37 -7.68 -0.94
CA ALA A 57 -3.12 -7.81 -0.21
C ALA A 57 -2.01 -6.90 -0.80
N GLU A 58 -1.92 -6.85 -2.14
CA GLU A 58 -1.00 -5.98 -2.86
C GLU A 58 -1.30 -4.50 -2.57
N TYR A 59 -2.55 -4.08 -2.72
CA TYR A 59 -3.01 -2.71 -2.44
C TYR A 59 -2.66 -2.26 -1.01
N LEU A 60 -2.92 -3.11 -0.01
CA LEU A 60 -2.59 -2.79 1.39
C LEU A 60 -1.09 -2.71 1.63
N THR A 61 -0.29 -3.48 0.89
CA THR A 61 1.17 -3.44 0.99
C THR A 61 1.70 -2.13 0.42
N SER A 62 1.35 -1.79 -0.82
CA SER A 62 1.74 -0.51 -1.44
C SER A 62 1.26 0.70 -0.64
N LEU A 63 0.04 0.66 -0.08
CA LEU A 63 -0.48 1.75 0.73
C LEU A 63 0.31 1.93 2.04
N ARG A 64 0.66 0.81 2.70
CA ARG A 64 1.47 0.83 3.92
C ARG A 64 2.87 1.36 3.66
N ASP A 65 3.49 0.91 2.58
CA ASP A 65 4.86 1.29 2.22
C ASP A 65 4.91 2.76 1.81
N ALA A 66 3.95 3.24 1.01
CA ALA A 66 3.85 4.65 0.64
C ALA A 66 3.66 5.56 1.86
N LEU A 67 2.80 5.17 2.82
CA LEU A 67 2.62 5.93 4.06
C LEU A 67 3.86 5.89 4.97
N SER A 68 4.69 4.85 4.87
CA SER A 68 5.93 4.74 5.67
C SER A 68 7.01 5.72 5.21
N VAL A 69 7.04 6.03 3.91
CA VAL A 69 7.97 7.00 3.32
C VAL A 69 7.35 8.39 3.15
N TYR A 70 6.07 8.57 3.49
CA TYR A 70 5.38 9.84 3.34
C TYR A 70 5.95 10.90 4.32
N PRO A 71 6.48 12.04 3.84
CA PRO A 71 7.14 13.01 4.71
C PRO A 71 6.23 13.61 5.77
N GLY A 72 6.69 13.61 7.03
CA GLY A 72 5.99 14.24 8.16
C GLY A 72 4.84 13.43 8.74
N VAL A 73 4.67 12.17 8.32
CA VAL A 73 3.66 11.26 8.89
C VAL A 73 4.25 10.52 10.10
N ASP A 74 3.52 10.52 11.21
CA ASP A 74 3.86 9.71 12.38
C ASP A 74 3.59 8.21 12.10
N PRO A 75 4.56 7.30 12.31
CA PRO A 75 4.39 5.88 12.01
C PRO A 75 3.28 5.19 12.81
N THR A 76 2.94 5.68 13.99
CA THR A 76 1.86 5.13 14.81
C THR A 76 0.51 5.57 14.25
N LYS A 77 0.38 6.83 13.83
CA LYS A 77 -0.80 7.35 13.14
C LYS A 77 -1.01 6.67 11.78
N ALA A 78 0.04 6.47 10.99
CA ALA A 78 -0.03 5.73 9.73
C ALA A 78 -0.60 4.32 9.93
N ARG A 79 -0.07 3.58 10.91
CA ARG A 79 -0.58 2.23 11.24
C ARG A 79 -2.03 2.26 11.72
N ALA A 80 -2.43 3.26 12.49
CA ALA A 80 -3.82 3.41 12.92
C ALA A 80 -4.75 3.70 11.73
N LEU A 81 -4.33 4.54 10.80
CA LEU A 81 -5.05 4.89 9.59
C LEU A 81 -5.24 3.67 8.67
N ILE A 82 -4.18 2.90 8.40
CA ILE A 82 -4.27 1.65 7.64
C ILE A 82 -5.30 0.70 8.25
N ARG A 83 -5.26 0.48 9.57
CA ARG A 83 -6.27 -0.37 10.24
C ARG A 83 -7.69 0.17 10.11
N GLN A 84 -7.88 1.49 10.09
CA GLN A 84 -9.19 2.09 9.87
C GLN A 84 -9.68 1.86 8.44
N ILE A 85 -8.81 2.06 7.46
CA ILE A 85 -9.07 1.82 6.04
C ILE A 85 -9.44 0.36 5.80
N GLU A 86 -8.68 -0.59 6.37
CA GLU A 86 -8.98 -2.02 6.30
C GLU A 86 -10.38 -2.33 6.86
N ARG A 87 -10.72 -1.80 8.05
CA ARG A 87 -12.05 -1.98 8.65
C ARG A 87 -13.16 -1.39 7.79
N GLN A 88 -12.96 -0.21 7.21
CA GLN A 88 -13.93 0.40 6.31
C GLN A 88 -14.15 -0.49 5.07
N GLY A 89 -13.07 -1.00 4.47
CA GLY A 89 -13.16 -1.94 3.36
C GLY A 89 -13.92 -3.21 3.71
N GLU A 90 -13.63 -3.83 4.85
CA GLU A 90 -14.37 -5.02 5.32
C GLU A 90 -15.87 -4.76 5.49
N VAL A 91 -16.26 -3.61 6.04
CA VAL A 91 -17.68 -3.26 6.17
C VAL A 91 -18.32 -3.08 4.80
N ILE A 92 -17.69 -2.35 3.89
CA ILE A 92 -18.23 -2.09 2.55
C ILE A 92 -18.34 -3.40 1.75
N GLY A 93 -17.28 -4.21 1.72
CA GLY A 93 -17.24 -5.45 0.94
C GLY A 93 -18.25 -6.51 1.39
N ARG A 94 -18.64 -6.49 2.68
CA ARG A 94 -19.69 -7.38 3.20
C ARG A 94 -21.12 -6.95 2.84
N LEU A 95 -21.32 -5.68 2.51
CA LEU A 95 -22.61 -5.10 2.13
C LEU A 95 -22.87 -5.20 0.61
N GLY A 96 -21.95 -5.80 -0.15
CA GLY A 96 -22.07 -5.98 -1.60
C GLY A 96 -23.11 -7.03 -2.01
N ILE A 97 -23.18 -7.35 -3.31
CA ILE A 97 -24.22 -8.24 -3.86
C ILE A 97 -24.34 -9.61 -3.17
N LYS A 98 -23.26 -10.08 -2.52
CA LYS A 98 -23.24 -11.34 -1.76
C LYS A 98 -24.18 -11.34 -0.56
N SER A 99 -24.62 -10.16 -0.10
CA SER A 99 -25.65 -10.04 0.93
C SER A 99 -27.08 -10.14 0.38
N ILE A 100 -27.25 -10.15 -0.95
CA ILE A 100 -28.57 -10.28 -1.60
C ILE A 100 -28.89 -11.77 -1.74
N PRO A 101 -29.98 -12.28 -1.13
CA PRO A 101 -30.40 -13.66 -1.33
C PRO A 101 -30.96 -13.84 -2.74
N SER A 102 -30.36 -14.77 -3.50
CA SER A 102 -30.74 -15.09 -4.90
C SER A 102 -30.71 -13.89 -5.85
N PRO A 103 -29.51 -13.33 -6.13
CA PRO A 103 -29.37 -12.20 -7.05
C PRO A 103 -29.85 -12.58 -8.46
N THR A 104 -30.47 -11.62 -9.12
CA THR A 104 -30.90 -11.72 -10.52
C THR A 104 -29.69 -11.66 -11.47
N GLU A 105 -29.86 -12.15 -12.70
CA GLU A 105 -28.80 -12.06 -13.71
C GLU A 105 -28.41 -10.61 -14.03
N GLU A 106 -29.36 -9.67 -13.99
CA GLU A 106 -29.09 -8.24 -14.18
C GLU A 106 -28.20 -7.68 -13.06
N GLU A 107 -28.42 -8.08 -11.82
CA GLU A 107 -27.61 -7.66 -10.68
C GLU A 107 -26.21 -8.26 -10.74
N LEU A 108 -26.08 -9.53 -11.12
CA LEU A 108 -24.78 -10.19 -11.33
C LEU A 108 -23.99 -9.52 -12.45
N GLU A 109 -24.66 -9.17 -13.54
CA GLU A 109 -24.04 -8.51 -14.69
C GLU A 109 -23.65 -7.06 -14.36
N ARG A 110 -24.46 -6.35 -13.58
CA ARG A 110 -24.08 -5.05 -13.00
C ARG A 110 -22.86 -5.19 -12.10
N GLN A 111 -22.81 -6.22 -11.24
CA GLN A 111 -21.67 -6.46 -10.36
C GLN A 111 -20.39 -6.72 -11.15
N ARG A 112 -20.44 -7.55 -12.22
CA ARG A 112 -19.28 -7.81 -13.09
C ARG A 112 -18.66 -6.51 -13.61
N ARG A 113 -19.48 -5.60 -14.14
CA ARG A 113 -19.01 -4.28 -14.63
C ARG A 113 -18.41 -3.42 -13.53
N VAL A 114 -19.05 -3.38 -12.35
CA VAL A 114 -18.51 -2.64 -11.20
C VAL A 114 -17.15 -3.21 -10.78
N CYS A 115 -17.01 -4.54 -10.77
CA CYS A 115 -15.76 -5.21 -10.42
C CYS A 115 -14.64 -4.93 -11.41
N GLU A 116 -14.90 -4.88 -12.71
CA GLU A 116 -13.89 -4.50 -13.71
C GLU A 116 -13.34 -3.09 -13.45
N TRP A 117 -14.23 -2.14 -13.16
CA TRP A 117 -13.86 -0.76 -12.83
C TRP A 117 -13.04 -0.68 -11.55
N GLN A 118 -13.52 -1.29 -10.45
CA GLN A 118 -12.85 -1.25 -9.15
C GLN A 118 -11.47 -1.93 -9.19
N VAL A 119 -11.34 -3.06 -9.89
CA VAL A 119 -10.05 -3.71 -10.12
C VAL A 119 -9.11 -2.82 -10.94
N GLY A 120 -9.65 -2.13 -11.95
CA GLY A 120 -8.89 -1.16 -12.74
C GLY A 120 -8.37 0.01 -11.91
N ASP A 121 -9.22 0.58 -11.04
CA ASP A 121 -8.86 1.65 -10.11
C ASP A 121 -7.81 1.20 -9.10
N ALA A 122 -8.00 0.03 -8.47
CA ALA A 122 -7.05 -0.52 -7.51
C ALA A 122 -5.66 -0.69 -8.12
N LYS A 123 -5.57 -1.20 -9.37
CA LYS A 123 -4.30 -1.34 -10.08
C LYS A 123 -3.64 0.01 -10.41
N ARG A 124 -4.43 1.05 -10.71
CA ARG A 124 -3.91 2.41 -10.95
C ARG A 124 -3.36 3.01 -9.67
N ASP A 125 -4.09 2.84 -8.57
CA ASP A 125 -3.67 3.29 -7.25
C ASP A 125 -2.38 2.59 -6.81
N ILE A 126 -2.29 1.26 -6.93
CA ILE A 126 -1.07 0.48 -6.64
C ILE A 126 0.13 1.07 -7.38
N ARG A 127 0.03 1.25 -8.71
CA ARG A 127 1.12 1.85 -9.49
C ARG A 127 1.50 3.25 -9.00
N THR A 128 0.51 4.08 -8.68
CA THR A 128 0.76 5.44 -8.17
C THR A 128 1.45 5.41 -6.80
N LEU A 129 1.09 4.48 -5.93
CA LEU A 129 1.72 4.28 -4.62
C LEU A 129 3.15 3.77 -4.77
N ASP A 130 3.37 2.79 -5.65
CA ASP A 130 4.69 2.22 -5.93
C ASP A 130 5.62 3.27 -6.57
N ASP A 131 5.12 4.04 -7.53
CA ASP A 131 5.85 5.15 -8.15
C ASP A 131 6.23 6.21 -7.10
N PHE A 132 5.39 6.44 -6.08
CA PHE A 132 5.71 7.35 -4.98
C PHE A 132 6.81 6.79 -4.07
N ILE A 133 6.83 5.47 -3.83
CA ILE A 133 7.85 4.80 -3.01
C ILE A 133 9.23 4.85 -3.67
N LEU A 134 9.29 4.84 -5.00
CA LEU A 134 10.54 4.78 -5.77
C LEU A 134 11.15 6.14 -6.13
N GLN A 135 10.43 7.24 -5.87
CA GLN A 135 10.90 8.63 -6.08
C GLN A 135 11.89 9.05 -5.00
#